data_AF-A0A382RZ57-F1
#
_entry.id   AF-A0A382RZ57-F1
#
_cell.length_a   1.000
_cell.length_b   1.000
_cell.length_c   1.000
_cell.angle_alpha   90.00
_cell.angle_beta   90.00
_cell.angle_gamma   90.00
#
_symmetry.space_group_name_H-M   'P 1'
#
loop_
_entity.id
_entity.type
_entity.pdbx_description
1 polymer ?
#
loop_
_entity_poly.entity_id
_entity_poly.type
_entity_poly.pdbx_seq_one_letter_code
_entity_poly.pdbx_strand_id
1 'polypeptide(L)'
;MKKILILSGILLFGCRSSPETSFNNLTNAYISWYFKYHPVESTRYNMIDNHGKFKVYEIVGRDEYYADISRFLVELSQIDITKITPEARIDYKILYSNLERMKYVMENHRPWEWNPLWSLDEIHDGIYLLSEAEGLEMDSRVESVQFRLKELPDFIDQAKGLLTGYSPTHISYANIRIDQLIILLHKLPLKLYSDNITLDEIDILIKQSIHSLQNYKYWLNAEVKKIDYFNFPLKLNLLEPGFQHFVGLKYVPNAVYGLAMKKMISTQDRIFNLALPIYLKENDEPVWLD
;
A
#
# COMPACT_ATOMS: atom_id res chain seq x y z
N MET A 1 32.65 53.33 -38.95
CA MET A 1 33.20 52.68 -37.73
C MET A 1 32.31 51.48 -37.40
N LYS A 2 32.77 50.25 -37.66
CA LYS A 2 32.03 49.01 -37.36
C LYS A 2 32.24 48.65 -35.88
N LYS A 3 31.18 48.59 -35.08
CA LYS A 3 31.22 48.07 -33.71
C LYS A 3 30.96 46.56 -33.76
N ILE A 4 31.99 45.77 -33.47
CA ILE A 4 31.88 44.33 -33.24
C ILE A 4 31.44 44.15 -31.78
N LEU A 5 30.29 43.53 -31.58
CA LEU A 5 29.78 43.16 -30.26
C LEU A 5 30.33 41.76 -29.94
N ILE A 6 31.29 41.68 -29.01
CA ILE A 6 31.80 40.41 -28.48
C ILE A 6 30.82 39.94 -27.41
N LEU A 7 30.03 38.91 -27.72
CA LEU A 7 29.19 38.21 -26.75
C LEU A 7 30.09 37.23 -25.97
N SER A 8 30.51 37.63 -24.77
CA SER A 8 31.27 36.76 -23.87
C SER A 8 30.31 35.73 -23.26
N GLY A 9 30.50 34.46 -23.60
CA GLY A 9 29.73 33.35 -23.06
C GLY A 9 30.07 33.11 -21.59
N ILE A 10 29.09 33.27 -20.70
CA ILE A 10 29.18 32.83 -19.32
C ILE A 10 29.03 31.30 -19.32
N LEU A 11 30.15 30.60 -19.17
CA LEU A 11 30.18 29.18 -18.84
C LEU A 11 29.64 29.02 -17.42
N LEU A 12 28.36 28.68 -17.30
CA LEU A 12 27.79 28.15 -16.07
C LEU A 12 28.47 26.80 -15.79
N PHE A 13 29.54 26.82 -14.99
CA PHE A 13 30.07 25.64 -14.32
C PHE A 13 29.03 25.16 -13.31
N GLY A 14 28.03 24.43 -13.79
CA GLY A 14 27.18 23.62 -12.93
C GLY A 14 28.07 22.61 -12.21
N CYS A 15 28.03 22.62 -10.88
CA CYS A 15 28.68 21.62 -10.06
C CYS A 15 28.09 20.25 -10.44
N ARG A 16 28.73 19.52 -11.36
CA ARG A 16 28.28 18.18 -11.76
C ARG A 16 28.58 17.25 -10.61
N SER A 17 27.56 16.96 -9.79
CA SER A 17 27.61 15.83 -8.88
C SER A 17 27.81 14.55 -9.69
N SER A 18 28.52 13.57 -9.12
CA SER A 18 28.67 12.27 -9.78
C SER A 18 27.28 11.60 -9.90
N PRO A 19 27.05 10.74 -10.91
CA PRO A 19 25.80 9.98 -11.02
C PRO A 19 25.44 9.22 -9.73
N GLU A 20 26.45 8.71 -9.02
CA GLU A 20 26.28 8.05 -7.71
C GLU A 20 25.73 9.01 -6.65
N THR A 21 26.34 10.19 -6.52
CA THR A 21 25.87 11.22 -5.56
C THR A 21 24.47 11.71 -5.93
N SER A 22 24.17 11.91 -7.22
CA SER A 22 22.83 12.29 -7.67
C SER A 22 21.80 11.20 -7.31
N PHE A 23 22.14 9.92 -7.53
CA PHE A 23 21.27 8.80 -7.17
C PHE A 23 21.02 8.71 -5.66
N ASN A 24 22.06 8.81 -4.85
CA ASN A 24 21.92 8.77 -3.39
C ASN A 24 21.05 9.92 -2.87
N ASN A 25 21.23 11.13 -3.41
CA ASN A 25 20.41 12.28 -3.04
C ASN A 25 18.93 12.08 -3.43
N LEU A 26 18.67 11.56 -4.63
CA LEU A 26 17.32 11.25 -5.10
C LEU A 26 16.65 10.19 -4.22
N THR A 27 17.37 9.13 -3.86
CA THR A 27 16.88 8.06 -2.99
C THR A 27 16.54 8.58 -1.59
N ASN A 28 17.39 9.43 -1.01
CA ASN A 28 17.11 10.05 0.29
C ASN A 28 15.87 10.96 0.24
N ALA A 29 15.74 11.78 -0.82
CA ALA A 29 14.58 12.62 -1.03
C ALA A 29 13.30 11.78 -1.20
N TYR A 30 13.38 10.69 -1.97
CA TYR A 30 12.29 9.75 -2.16
C TYR A 30 11.85 9.10 -0.86
N ILE A 31 12.79 8.59 -0.04
CA ILE A 31 12.48 7.94 1.25
C ILE A 31 11.76 8.92 2.18
N SER A 32 12.28 10.14 2.32
CA SER A 32 11.65 11.17 3.16
C SER A 32 10.25 11.53 2.66
N TRP A 33 10.10 11.73 1.35
CA TRP A 33 8.81 12.01 0.72
C TRP A 33 7.83 10.84 0.90
N TYR A 34 8.28 9.61 0.71
CA TYR A 34 7.44 8.42 0.83
C TYR A 34 6.84 8.32 2.22
N PHE A 35 7.66 8.37 3.28
CA PHE A 35 7.13 8.25 4.64
C PHE A 35 6.27 9.44 5.09
N LYS A 36 6.45 10.62 4.49
CA LYS A 36 5.53 11.76 4.68
C LYS A 36 4.12 11.45 4.13
N TYR A 37 4.01 10.82 2.97
CA TYR A 37 2.73 10.49 2.32
C TYR A 37 2.16 9.13 2.73
N HIS A 38 2.94 8.29 3.40
CA HIS A 38 2.53 6.98 3.92
C HIS A 38 2.76 6.88 5.43
N PRO A 39 2.01 7.62 6.27
CA PRO A 39 2.29 7.71 7.71
C PRO A 39 2.14 6.39 8.47
N VAL A 40 1.25 5.49 8.02
CA VAL A 40 1.11 4.14 8.60
C VAL A 40 2.36 3.30 8.31
N GLU A 41 2.93 3.40 7.11
CA GLU A 41 4.22 2.77 6.82
C GLU A 41 5.37 3.43 7.58
N SER A 42 5.29 4.75 7.83
CA SER A 42 6.25 5.44 8.71
C SER A 42 6.24 4.81 10.11
N THR A 43 5.06 4.56 10.69
CA THR A 43 4.92 3.80 11.94
C THR A 43 5.49 2.38 11.80
N ARG A 44 5.19 1.66 10.72
CA ARG A 44 5.62 0.27 10.52
C ARG A 44 7.15 0.11 10.55
N TYR A 45 7.88 1.05 9.96
CA TYR A 45 9.33 1.01 9.88
C TYR A 45 10.03 1.88 10.93
N ASN A 46 9.28 2.41 11.90
CA ASN A 46 9.79 3.32 12.93
C ASN A 46 10.57 4.50 12.34
N MET A 47 10.06 5.05 11.23
CA MET A 47 10.61 6.24 10.60
C MET A 47 10.11 7.47 11.35
N ILE A 48 11.01 8.43 11.56
CA ILE A 48 10.72 9.61 12.38
C ILE A 48 9.62 10.44 11.72
N ASP A 49 8.71 10.95 12.54
CA ASP A 49 7.60 11.83 12.19
C ASP A 49 6.37 11.16 11.52
N ASN A 50 5.19 11.67 11.90
CA ASN A 50 3.85 11.34 11.38
C ASN A 50 3.14 10.09 11.92
N HIS A 51 3.58 9.49 13.03
CA HIS A 51 2.89 8.32 13.61
C HIS A 51 1.41 8.54 13.99
N GLY A 52 1.01 9.79 14.24
CA GLY A 52 -0.38 10.15 14.56
C GLY A 52 -1.32 10.37 13.38
N LYS A 53 -0.87 10.17 12.12
CA LYS A 53 -1.67 10.51 10.92
C LYS A 53 -2.09 9.29 10.13
N PHE A 54 -3.07 9.46 9.25
CA PHE A 54 -3.33 8.62 8.08
C PHE A 54 -2.89 9.29 6.77
N LYS A 55 -2.92 8.57 5.65
CA LYS A 55 -2.66 9.19 4.34
C LYS A 55 -3.72 10.24 3.99
N VAL A 56 -3.32 11.30 3.28
CA VAL A 56 -4.21 12.37 2.83
C VAL A 56 -5.01 11.91 1.60
N TYR A 57 -6.34 12.10 1.62
CA TYR A 57 -7.26 11.70 0.55
C TYR A 57 -7.88 12.87 -0.24
N GLU A 58 -7.61 14.11 0.15
CA GLU A 58 -8.10 15.29 -0.58
C GLU A 58 -7.64 15.26 -2.04
N ILE A 59 -8.50 15.72 -2.95
CA ILE A 59 -8.23 15.78 -4.39
C ILE A 59 -6.89 16.47 -4.67
N VAL A 60 -6.65 17.62 -4.01
CA VAL A 60 -5.41 18.40 -4.15
C VAL A 60 -4.20 17.58 -3.69
N GLY A 61 -4.27 16.96 -2.52
CA GLY A 61 -3.18 16.12 -2.00
C GLY A 61 -2.86 14.93 -2.90
N ARG A 62 -3.87 14.36 -3.57
CA ARG A 62 -3.69 13.26 -4.52
C ARG A 62 -3.00 13.72 -5.81
N ASP A 63 -3.38 14.88 -6.33
CA ASP A 63 -2.78 15.43 -7.55
C ASP A 63 -1.32 15.84 -7.32
N GLU A 64 -1.00 16.42 -6.15
CA GLU A 64 0.37 16.68 -5.71
C GLU A 64 1.17 15.38 -5.58
N TYR A 65 0.61 14.36 -4.92
CA TYR A 65 1.25 13.05 -4.78
C TYR A 65 1.56 12.40 -6.14
N TYR A 66 0.63 12.48 -7.09
CA TYR A 66 0.84 11.99 -8.46
C TYR A 66 1.90 12.79 -9.22
N ALA A 67 1.90 14.12 -9.08
CA ALA A 67 2.89 14.99 -9.70
C ALA A 67 4.30 14.71 -9.16
N ASP A 68 4.42 14.46 -7.86
CA ASP A 68 5.69 14.09 -7.22
C ASP A 68 6.21 12.74 -7.73
N ILE A 69 5.36 11.70 -7.84
CA ILE A 69 5.75 10.42 -8.46
C ILE A 69 6.33 10.63 -9.86
N SER A 70 5.65 11.44 -10.66
CA SER A 70 6.08 11.76 -12.03
C SER A 70 7.41 12.51 -12.04
N ARG A 71 7.63 13.44 -11.10
CA ARG A 71 8.90 14.16 -10.94
C ARG A 71 10.03 13.20 -10.59
N PHE A 72 9.83 12.30 -9.63
CA PHE A 72 10.83 11.29 -9.26
C PHE A 72 11.20 10.40 -10.44
N LEU A 73 10.24 9.96 -11.27
CA LEU A 73 10.54 9.19 -12.48
C LEU A 73 11.40 9.96 -13.48
N VAL A 74 11.09 11.25 -13.70
CA VAL A 74 11.87 12.12 -14.60
C VAL A 74 13.28 12.35 -14.07
N GLU A 75 13.44 12.62 -12.78
CA GLU A 75 14.75 12.82 -12.15
C GLU A 75 15.58 11.52 -12.18
N LEU A 76 14.95 10.38 -11.90
CA LEU A 76 15.59 9.06 -11.95
C LEU A 76 16.07 8.73 -13.37
N SER A 77 15.33 9.13 -14.42
CA SER A 77 15.73 8.88 -15.80
C SER A 77 16.94 9.70 -16.26
N GLN A 78 17.32 10.76 -15.54
CA GLN A 78 18.52 11.55 -15.85
C GLN A 78 19.82 10.92 -15.34
N ILE A 79 19.72 9.91 -14.46
CA ILE A 79 20.87 9.22 -13.89
C ILE A 79 21.36 8.15 -14.87
N ASP A 80 22.62 8.27 -15.28
CA ASP A 80 23.28 7.26 -16.13
C ASP A 80 23.59 6.00 -15.31
N ILE A 81 22.72 5.00 -15.40
CA ILE A 81 22.85 3.71 -14.70
C ILE A 81 24.16 2.97 -14.99
N THR A 82 24.84 3.25 -16.10
CA THR A 82 26.12 2.62 -16.43
C THR A 82 27.29 3.21 -15.64
N LYS A 83 27.08 4.39 -15.02
CA LYS A 83 28.08 5.12 -14.24
C LYS A 83 27.90 5.03 -12.73
N ILE A 84 26.94 4.22 -12.26
CA ILE A 84 26.78 3.88 -10.84
C ILE A 84 27.27 2.46 -10.54
N THR A 85 27.55 2.19 -9.27
CA THR A 85 28.02 0.88 -8.77
C THR A 85 27.03 -0.25 -9.08
N PRO A 86 27.49 -1.49 -9.31
CA PRO A 86 26.59 -2.63 -9.57
C PRO A 86 25.48 -2.81 -8.53
N GLU A 87 25.81 -2.57 -7.25
CA GLU A 87 24.88 -2.61 -6.12
C GLU A 87 23.82 -1.50 -6.27
N ALA A 88 24.23 -0.24 -6.50
CA ALA A 88 23.30 0.87 -6.71
C ALA A 88 22.40 0.67 -7.95
N ARG A 89 22.84 -0.09 -8.96
CA ARG A 89 21.99 -0.44 -10.12
C ARG A 89 20.80 -1.34 -9.73
N ILE A 90 20.93 -2.12 -8.66
CA ILE A 90 19.83 -2.93 -8.13
C ILE A 90 18.82 -2.00 -7.49
N ASP A 91 19.27 -1.10 -6.60
CA ASP A 91 18.42 -0.13 -5.92
C ASP A 91 17.71 0.80 -6.90
N TYR A 92 18.41 1.24 -7.95
CA TYR A 92 17.82 2.00 -9.05
C TYR A 92 16.62 1.28 -9.67
N LYS A 93 16.77 -0.02 -9.97
CA LYS A 93 15.71 -0.83 -10.58
C LYS A 93 14.54 -1.06 -9.63
N ILE A 94 14.83 -1.23 -8.33
CA ILE A 94 13.80 -1.35 -7.30
C ILE A 94 12.99 -0.05 -7.23
N LEU A 95 13.67 1.10 -7.13
CA LEU A 95 13.02 2.41 -7.08
C LEU A 95 12.20 2.69 -8.33
N TYR A 96 12.77 2.46 -9.52
CA TYR A 96 12.06 2.61 -10.80
C TYR A 96 10.80 1.75 -10.85
N SER A 97 10.92 0.45 -10.54
CA SER A 97 9.77 -0.46 -10.56
C SER A 97 8.70 -0.07 -9.54
N ASN A 98 9.10 0.46 -8.37
CA ASN A 98 8.16 0.89 -7.36
C ASN A 98 7.40 2.15 -7.80
N LEU A 99 8.10 3.16 -8.33
CA LEU A 99 7.51 4.40 -8.84
C LEU A 99 6.56 4.14 -10.01
N GLU A 100 6.93 3.28 -10.96
CA GLU A 100 6.07 2.87 -12.08
C GLU A 100 4.80 2.17 -11.57
N ARG A 101 4.93 1.29 -10.56
CA ARG A 101 3.78 0.63 -9.93
C ARG A 101 2.87 1.64 -9.22
N MET A 102 3.46 2.59 -8.48
CA MET A 102 2.69 3.65 -7.81
C MET A 102 1.94 4.50 -8.83
N LYS A 103 2.61 4.90 -9.91
CA LYS A 103 1.98 5.63 -11.02
C LYS A 103 0.83 4.83 -11.65
N TYR A 104 1.04 3.56 -11.94
CA TYR A 104 0.01 2.67 -12.47
C TYR A 104 -1.21 2.56 -11.54
N VAL A 105 -0.98 2.42 -10.22
CA VAL A 105 -2.06 2.40 -9.23
C VAL A 105 -2.84 3.71 -9.27
N MET A 106 -2.14 4.84 -9.40
CA MET A 106 -2.77 6.16 -9.40
C MET A 106 -3.60 6.45 -10.66
N GLU A 107 -3.16 5.97 -11.82
CA GLU A 107 -3.81 6.22 -13.11
C GLU A 107 -4.90 5.19 -13.44
N ASN A 108 -4.66 3.91 -13.13
CA ASN A 108 -5.44 2.80 -13.67
C ASN A 108 -6.21 2.03 -12.60
N HIS A 109 -5.56 1.69 -11.48
CA HIS A 109 -6.20 0.88 -10.44
C HIS A 109 -7.21 1.70 -9.62
N ARG A 110 -6.78 2.89 -9.17
CA ARG A 110 -7.59 3.87 -8.42
C ARG A 110 -8.45 3.23 -7.33
N PRO A 111 -7.84 2.43 -6.41
CA PRO A 111 -8.60 1.60 -5.47
C PRO A 111 -9.51 2.41 -4.54
N TRP A 112 -9.19 3.67 -4.26
CA TRP A 112 -10.02 4.58 -3.47
C TRP A 112 -11.40 4.88 -4.11
N GLU A 113 -11.58 4.63 -5.41
CA GLU A 113 -12.84 4.89 -6.10
C GLU A 113 -13.84 3.75 -5.98
N TRP A 114 -13.41 2.54 -5.61
CA TRP A 114 -14.29 1.37 -5.68
C TRP A 114 -14.04 0.29 -4.62
N ASN A 115 -12.88 0.30 -3.98
CA ASN A 115 -12.49 -0.68 -2.97
C ASN A 115 -12.49 -0.05 -1.57
N PRO A 116 -13.56 -0.24 -0.77
CA PRO A 116 -13.62 0.30 0.60
C PRO A 116 -12.51 -0.23 1.52
N LEU A 117 -11.92 -1.40 1.22
CA LEU A 117 -10.78 -1.92 1.99
C LEU A 117 -9.56 -1.00 1.91
N TRP A 118 -9.41 -0.19 0.85
CA TRP A 118 -8.26 0.69 0.69
C TRP A 118 -8.06 1.65 1.88
N SER A 119 -9.16 2.18 2.42
CA SER A 119 -9.14 3.07 3.58
C SER A 119 -9.29 2.30 4.90
N LEU A 120 -10.05 1.20 4.91
CA LEU A 120 -10.23 0.39 6.12
C LEU A 120 -8.94 -0.34 6.53
N ASP A 121 -8.14 -0.79 5.56
CA ASP A 121 -6.85 -1.43 5.82
C ASP A 121 -5.83 -0.43 6.37
N GLU A 122 -5.85 0.83 5.89
CA GLU A 122 -5.03 1.92 6.44
C GLU A 122 -5.37 2.18 7.92
N ILE A 123 -6.66 2.27 8.27
CA ILE A 123 -7.09 2.47 9.66
C ILE A 123 -6.66 1.28 10.50
N HIS A 124 -6.91 0.07 10.02
CA HIS A 124 -6.60 -1.16 10.75
C HIS A 124 -5.12 -1.25 11.06
N ASP A 125 -4.27 -1.13 10.05
CA ASP A 125 -2.84 -1.25 10.22
C ASP A 125 -2.29 -0.08 11.05
N GLY A 126 -2.83 1.14 10.86
CA GLY A 126 -2.46 2.29 11.67
C GLY A 126 -2.75 2.12 13.17
N ILE A 127 -3.90 1.57 13.54
CA ILE A 127 -4.21 1.30 14.94
C ILE A 127 -3.45 0.08 15.46
N TYR A 128 -3.40 -1.00 14.69
CA TYR A 128 -2.76 -2.26 15.07
C TYR A 128 -1.27 -2.08 15.35
N LEU A 129 -0.56 -1.33 14.50
CA LEU A 129 0.87 -1.07 14.69
C LEU A 129 1.10 -0.28 15.98
N LEU A 130 0.25 0.68 16.34
CA LEU A 130 0.40 1.40 17.61
C LEU A 130 -0.01 0.59 18.84
N SER A 131 -0.81 -0.48 18.68
CA SER A 131 -1.17 -1.37 19.78
C SER A 131 -0.14 -2.48 20.03
N GLU A 132 0.53 -2.97 18.99
CA GLU A 132 1.40 -4.15 19.08
C GLU A 132 2.89 -3.90 18.73
N ALA A 133 3.26 -2.82 18.04
CA ALA A 133 4.64 -2.65 17.60
C ALA A 133 5.62 -2.46 18.76
N GLU A 134 6.71 -3.21 18.70
CA GLU A 134 7.88 -3.05 19.55
C GLU A 134 8.75 -1.91 18.98
N GLY A 135 9.28 -1.04 19.85
CA GLY A 135 10.25 0.00 19.44
C GLY A 135 9.74 1.44 19.39
N LEU A 136 8.46 1.70 19.68
CA LEU A 136 7.94 3.03 19.96
C LEU A 136 7.75 3.22 21.47
N GLU A 137 8.26 4.33 22.00
CA GLU A 137 8.07 4.72 23.40
C GLU A 137 6.58 4.90 23.72
N MET A 138 6.16 4.49 24.92
CA MET A 138 4.75 4.42 25.30
C MET A 138 4.04 5.77 25.18
N ASP A 139 4.66 6.86 25.62
CA ASP A 139 4.07 8.20 25.55
C ASP A 139 3.80 8.61 24.08
N SER A 140 4.76 8.33 23.19
CA SER A 140 4.61 8.61 21.76
C SER A 140 3.51 7.74 21.12
N ARG A 141 3.37 6.49 21.56
CA ARG A 141 2.28 5.61 21.12
C ARG A 141 0.92 6.14 21.54
N VAL A 142 0.78 6.53 22.82
CA VAL A 142 -0.46 7.09 23.38
C VAL A 142 -0.87 8.35 22.61
N GLU A 143 0.06 9.29 22.43
CA GLU A 143 -0.16 10.51 21.66
C GLU A 143 -0.57 10.20 20.21
N SER A 144 0.13 9.27 19.54
CA SER A 144 -0.18 8.88 18.16
C SER A 144 -1.54 8.21 18.03
N VAL A 145 -1.95 7.40 19.01
CA VAL A 145 -3.29 6.79 19.06
C VAL A 145 -4.35 7.87 19.20
N GLN A 146 -4.17 8.84 20.12
CA GLN A 146 -5.11 9.95 20.27
C GLN A 146 -5.30 10.72 18.96
N PHE A 147 -4.20 11.04 18.26
CA PHE A 147 -4.30 11.72 16.97
C PHE A 147 -5.03 10.89 15.91
N ARG A 148 -4.70 9.60 15.76
CA ARG A 148 -5.37 8.73 14.78
C ARG A 148 -6.85 8.54 15.08
N LEU A 149 -7.23 8.34 16.34
CA LEU A 149 -8.63 8.19 16.72
C LEU A 149 -9.42 9.48 16.51
N LYS A 150 -8.78 10.64 16.71
CA LYS A 150 -9.38 11.94 16.42
C LYS A 150 -9.59 12.18 14.92
N GLU A 151 -8.66 11.73 14.07
CA GLU A 151 -8.73 11.88 12.61
C GLU A 151 -9.67 10.86 11.95
N LEU A 152 -9.83 9.68 12.53
CA LEU A 152 -10.55 8.55 11.93
C LEU A 152 -11.96 8.89 11.42
N PRO A 153 -12.83 9.62 12.16
CA PRO A 153 -14.17 9.95 11.67
C PRO A 153 -14.15 10.78 10.38
N ASP A 154 -13.28 11.78 10.29
CA ASP A 154 -13.17 12.62 9.09
C ASP A 154 -12.53 11.85 7.93
N PHE A 155 -11.53 11.02 8.24
CA PHE A 155 -10.85 10.18 7.26
C PHE A 155 -11.81 9.19 6.57
N ILE A 156 -12.70 8.53 7.33
CA ILE A 156 -13.66 7.59 6.75
C ILE A 156 -14.76 8.31 5.94
N ASP A 157 -15.16 9.52 6.32
CA ASP A 157 -16.12 10.31 5.55
C ASP A 157 -15.51 10.82 4.23
N GLN A 158 -14.23 11.23 4.23
CA GLN A 158 -13.51 11.51 2.99
C GLN A 158 -13.42 10.28 2.09
N ALA A 159 -13.06 9.11 2.65
CA ALA A 159 -13.01 7.86 1.90
C ALA A 159 -14.36 7.48 1.28
N LYS A 160 -15.45 7.68 2.04
CA LYS A 160 -16.82 7.51 1.56
C LYS A 160 -17.12 8.42 0.37
N GLY A 161 -16.72 9.70 0.42
CA GLY A 161 -16.93 10.66 -0.66
C GLY A 161 -16.17 10.35 -1.96
N LEU A 162 -15.09 9.56 -1.88
CA LEU A 162 -14.29 9.15 -3.04
C LEU A 162 -14.84 7.92 -3.77
N LEU A 163 -15.70 7.12 -3.13
CA LEU A 163 -16.26 5.93 -3.74
C LEU A 163 -17.28 6.31 -4.82
N THR A 164 -16.93 5.99 -6.06
CA THR A 164 -17.77 6.19 -7.26
C THR A 164 -18.21 4.87 -7.88
N GLY A 165 -17.58 3.76 -7.50
CA GLY A 165 -17.96 2.41 -7.88
C GLY A 165 -18.15 1.48 -6.68
N TYR A 166 -18.91 0.41 -6.85
CA TYR A 166 -19.09 -0.61 -5.81
C TYR A 166 -18.82 -2.03 -6.32
N SER A 167 -18.19 -2.85 -5.47
CA SER A 167 -17.97 -4.28 -5.71
C SER A 167 -18.56 -5.09 -4.54
N PRO A 168 -19.59 -5.94 -4.76
CA PRO A 168 -20.23 -6.71 -3.70
C PRO A 168 -19.25 -7.52 -2.84
N THR A 169 -18.26 -8.15 -3.50
CA THR A 169 -17.22 -8.93 -2.83
C THR A 169 -16.40 -8.07 -1.86
N HIS A 170 -15.97 -6.89 -2.30
CA HIS A 170 -15.17 -5.99 -1.47
C HIS A 170 -16.00 -5.37 -0.34
N ILE A 171 -17.29 -5.15 -0.54
CA ILE A 171 -18.20 -4.71 0.53
C ILE A 171 -18.35 -5.79 1.60
N SER A 172 -18.50 -7.05 1.19
CA SER A 172 -18.56 -8.17 2.13
C SER A 172 -17.28 -8.23 2.99
N TYR A 173 -16.11 -8.06 2.37
CA TYR A 173 -14.85 -8.02 3.13
C TYR A 173 -14.69 -6.75 3.97
N ALA A 174 -15.16 -5.60 3.49
CA ALA A 174 -15.18 -4.36 4.27
C ALA A 174 -16.04 -4.50 5.53
N ASN A 175 -17.20 -5.17 5.44
CA ASN A 175 -18.04 -5.45 6.61
C ASN A 175 -17.29 -6.26 7.67
N ILE A 176 -16.52 -7.28 7.25
CA ILE A 176 -15.68 -8.10 8.13
C ILE A 176 -14.56 -7.24 8.74
N ARG A 177 -13.88 -6.43 7.91
CA ARG A 177 -12.80 -5.55 8.37
C ARG A 177 -13.29 -4.52 9.39
N ILE A 178 -14.49 -3.97 9.21
CA ILE A 178 -15.11 -3.05 10.18
C ILE A 178 -15.38 -3.76 11.50
N ASP A 179 -15.89 -4.99 11.48
CA ASP A 179 -16.11 -5.75 12.73
C ASP A 179 -14.78 -6.03 13.45
N GLN A 180 -13.73 -6.38 12.70
CA GLN A 180 -12.38 -6.56 13.23
C GLN A 180 -11.81 -5.27 13.84
N LEU A 181 -12.01 -4.13 13.17
CA LEU A 181 -11.63 -2.81 13.66
C LEU A 181 -12.33 -2.46 14.97
N ILE A 182 -13.64 -2.70 15.08
CA ILE A 182 -14.40 -2.44 16.31
C ILE A 182 -13.85 -3.31 17.45
N ILE A 183 -13.53 -4.58 17.20
CA ILE A 183 -12.91 -5.46 18.19
C ILE A 183 -11.52 -4.94 18.59
N LEU A 184 -10.71 -4.50 17.63
CA LEU A 184 -9.39 -3.93 17.88
C LEU A 184 -9.50 -2.67 18.76
N LEU A 185 -10.42 -1.76 18.44
CA LEU A 185 -10.67 -0.54 19.20
C LEU A 185 -11.13 -0.83 20.64
N HIS A 186 -11.96 -1.85 20.86
CA HIS A 186 -12.34 -2.27 22.21
C HIS A 186 -11.17 -2.82 23.04
N LYS A 187 -10.17 -3.43 22.39
CA LYS A 187 -8.98 -3.98 23.05
C LYS A 187 -7.86 -2.96 23.22
N LEU A 188 -7.89 -1.87 22.47
CA LEU A 188 -6.83 -0.86 22.42
C LEU A 188 -6.45 -0.28 23.79
N PRO A 189 -7.39 0.06 24.70
CA PRO A 189 -7.03 0.59 26.02
C PRO A 189 -6.17 -0.37 26.85
N LEU A 190 -6.33 -1.69 26.67
CA LEU A 190 -5.54 -2.70 27.38
C LEU A 190 -4.06 -2.75 26.95
N LYS A 191 -3.71 -2.01 25.88
CA LYS A 191 -2.38 -1.99 25.28
C LYS A 191 -1.64 -0.67 25.51
N LEU A 192 -2.28 0.29 26.19
CA LEU A 192 -1.76 1.62 26.44
C LEU A 192 -1.54 1.82 27.94
N TYR A 193 -0.47 2.52 28.29
CA TYR A 193 -0.19 2.92 29.66
C TYR A 193 -0.01 4.44 29.69
N SER A 194 -0.90 5.14 30.38
CA SER A 194 -0.91 6.59 30.55
C SER A 194 -1.67 6.95 31.83
N ASP A 195 -1.80 8.24 32.13
CA ASP A 195 -2.64 8.68 33.25
C ASP A 195 -4.14 8.51 32.93
N ASN A 196 -4.96 8.50 33.98
CA ASN A 196 -6.40 8.24 33.84
C ASN A 196 -7.12 9.30 32.97
N ILE A 197 -6.67 10.55 32.99
CA ILE A 197 -7.31 11.62 32.22
C ILE A 197 -7.11 11.36 30.73
N THR A 198 -5.87 11.06 30.32
CA THR A 198 -5.55 10.71 28.94
C THR A 198 -6.25 9.43 28.48
N LEU A 199 -6.35 8.40 29.33
CA LEU A 199 -7.08 7.17 28.99
C LEU A 199 -8.59 7.40 28.85
N ASP A 200 -9.20 8.23 29.70
CA ASP A 200 -10.61 8.61 29.60
C ASP A 200 -10.90 9.36 28.29
N GLU A 201 -9.99 10.24 27.86
CA GLU A 201 -10.09 10.91 26.55
C GLU A 201 -10.02 9.92 25.38
N ILE A 202 -9.11 8.95 25.44
CA ILE A 202 -8.99 7.88 24.43
C ILE A 202 -10.27 7.05 24.35
N ASP A 203 -10.88 6.71 25.48
CA ASP A 203 -12.15 5.97 25.52
C ASP A 203 -13.29 6.73 24.85
N ILE A 204 -13.33 8.06 24.98
CA ILE A 204 -14.29 8.91 24.27
C ILE A 204 -14.04 8.86 22.75
N LEU A 205 -12.78 9.01 22.33
CA LEU A 205 -12.40 8.96 20.92
C LEU A 205 -12.66 7.59 20.28
N ILE A 206 -12.46 6.50 21.03
CA ILE A 206 -12.81 5.13 20.61
C ILE A 206 -14.31 5.01 20.34
N LYS A 207 -15.16 5.51 21.26
CA LYS A 207 -16.62 5.47 21.08
C LYS A 207 -17.06 6.24 19.83
N GLN A 208 -16.47 7.41 19.60
CA GLN A 208 -16.72 8.21 18.39
C GLN A 208 -16.28 7.48 17.12
N SER A 209 -15.09 6.86 17.14
CA SER A 209 -14.54 6.08 16.03
C SER A 209 -15.40 4.88 15.69
N ILE A 210 -15.84 4.10 16.70
CA ILE A 210 -16.74 2.97 16.53
C ILE A 210 -18.07 3.42 15.91
N HIS A 211 -18.63 4.53 16.40
CA HIS A 211 -19.87 5.08 15.84
C HIS A 211 -19.70 5.46 14.36
N SER A 212 -18.59 6.10 13.99
CA SER A 212 -18.29 6.45 12.60
C SER A 212 -18.15 5.19 11.71
N LEU A 213 -17.44 4.17 12.17
CA LEU A 213 -17.31 2.89 11.47
C LEU A 213 -18.65 2.17 11.28
N GLN A 214 -19.52 2.19 12.29
CA GLN A 214 -20.87 1.63 12.20
C GLN A 214 -21.74 2.38 11.19
N ASN A 215 -21.69 3.71 11.18
CA ASN A 215 -22.39 4.53 10.20
C ASN A 215 -21.88 4.27 8.77
N TYR A 216 -20.56 4.14 8.60
CA TYR A 216 -19.96 3.78 7.33
C TYR A 216 -20.38 2.39 6.86
N LYS A 217 -20.40 1.39 7.77
CA LYS A 217 -20.92 0.05 7.50
C LYS A 217 -22.38 0.09 7.06
N TYR A 218 -23.23 0.83 7.77
CA TYR A 218 -24.64 1.00 7.37
C TYR A 218 -24.73 1.57 5.94
N TRP A 219 -24.00 2.64 5.66
CA TRP A 219 -23.97 3.27 4.34
C TRP A 219 -23.50 2.30 3.24
N LEU A 220 -22.43 1.52 3.48
CA LEU A 220 -21.93 0.51 2.55
C LEU A 220 -22.97 -0.56 2.20
N ASN A 221 -23.93 -0.86 3.09
CA ASN A 221 -24.93 -1.90 2.84
C ASN A 221 -26.27 -1.35 2.32
N ALA A 222 -26.63 -0.12 2.69
CA ALA A 222 -27.91 0.49 2.34
C ALA A 222 -27.83 1.38 1.09
N GLU A 223 -26.76 2.17 0.96
CA GLU A 223 -26.71 3.33 0.07
C GLU A 223 -25.79 3.13 -1.15
N VAL A 224 -24.78 2.27 -1.02
CA VAL A 224 -23.76 2.02 -2.06
C VAL A 224 -24.35 1.51 -3.38
N LYS A 225 -25.55 0.93 -3.38
CA LYS A 225 -26.17 0.41 -4.61
C LYS A 225 -26.60 1.55 -5.55
N LYS A 226 -26.56 2.79 -5.06
CA LYS A 226 -26.83 4.02 -5.82
C LYS A 226 -25.62 4.47 -6.65
N ILE A 227 -24.42 3.95 -6.39
CA ILE A 227 -23.22 4.19 -7.20
C ILE A 227 -23.01 3.07 -8.22
N ASP A 228 -22.10 3.28 -9.18
CA ASP A 228 -21.95 2.39 -10.33
C ASP A 228 -21.37 1.03 -9.96
N TYR A 229 -21.86 -0.04 -10.61
CA TYR A 229 -21.27 -1.37 -10.40
C TYR A 229 -19.85 -1.44 -10.97
N PHE A 230 -18.89 -1.81 -10.12
CA PHE A 230 -17.50 -2.06 -10.48
C PHE A 230 -17.28 -3.56 -10.69
N ASN A 231 -17.21 -3.97 -11.96
CA ASN A 231 -17.01 -5.36 -12.36
C ASN A 231 -15.55 -5.81 -12.15
N PHE A 232 -15.18 -6.09 -10.90
CA PHE A 232 -13.91 -6.69 -10.56
C PHE A 232 -13.91 -8.21 -10.88
N PRO A 233 -12.81 -8.79 -11.42
CA PRO A 233 -11.54 -8.16 -11.74
C PRO A 233 -11.46 -7.56 -13.16
N LEU A 234 -12.47 -7.77 -14.01
CA LEU A 234 -12.42 -7.43 -15.44
C LEU A 234 -12.15 -5.94 -15.69
N LYS A 235 -12.76 -5.04 -14.93
CA LYS A 235 -12.63 -3.58 -15.08
C LYS A 235 -11.23 -3.05 -14.75
N LEU A 236 -10.41 -3.81 -14.02
CA LEU A 236 -9.02 -3.42 -13.71
C LEU A 236 -8.04 -3.69 -14.84
N ASN A 237 -8.40 -4.53 -15.80
CA ASN A 237 -7.54 -4.91 -16.92
C ASN A 237 -6.12 -5.33 -16.48
N LEU A 238 -6.04 -6.19 -15.46
CA LEU A 238 -4.77 -6.54 -14.78
C LEU A 238 -3.81 -7.38 -15.63
N LEU A 239 -4.27 -8.02 -16.70
CA LEU A 239 -3.41 -8.89 -17.53
C LEU A 239 -2.50 -8.05 -18.45
N GLU A 240 -3.09 -7.20 -19.28
CA GLU A 240 -2.38 -6.21 -20.10
C GLU A 240 -3.08 -4.88 -19.86
N PRO A 241 -2.51 -3.84 -19.22
CA PRO A 241 -1.09 -3.54 -18.95
C PRO A 241 -0.60 -3.79 -17.50
N GLY A 242 -1.47 -4.24 -16.59
CA GLY A 242 -1.16 -4.25 -15.15
C GLY A 242 -0.10 -5.26 -14.70
N PHE A 243 0.00 -6.42 -15.36
CA PHE A 243 0.75 -7.57 -14.87
C PHE A 243 2.23 -7.27 -14.60
N GLN A 244 2.86 -6.50 -15.49
CA GLN A 244 4.28 -6.19 -15.40
C GLN A 244 4.62 -5.28 -14.21
N HIS A 245 3.68 -4.44 -13.76
CA HIS A 245 3.87 -3.58 -12.58
C HIS A 245 3.90 -4.36 -11.26
N PHE A 246 3.34 -5.58 -11.22
CA PHE A 246 3.29 -6.42 -10.02
C PHE A 246 4.23 -7.61 -10.07
N VAL A 247 4.45 -8.18 -11.25
CA VAL A 247 5.26 -9.41 -11.43
C VAL A 247 6.65 -9.11 -12.00
N GLY A 248 6.80 -7.98 -12.70
CA GLY A 248 8.05 -7.51 -13.29
C GLY A 248 8.05 -7.55 -14.83
N LEU A 249 8.81 -6.62 -15.42
CA LEU A 249 8.84 -6.35 -16.87
C LEU A 249 9.24 -7.53 -17.76
N LYS A 250 9.92 -8.54 -17.21
CA LYS A 250 10.40 -9.71 -17.98
C LYS A 250 9.36 -10.80 -18.14
N TYR A 251 8.22 -10.71 -17.44
CA TYR A 251 7.21 -11.76 -17.44
C TYR A 251 6.03 -11.37 -18.33
N VAL A 252 5.48 -12.39 -19.01
CA VAL A 252 4.30 -12.27 -19.86
C VAL A 252 3.21 -13.20 -19.31
N PRO A 253 1.97 -12.73 -19.11
CA PRO A 253 0.91 -13.51 -18.44
C PRO A 253 0.74 -14.92 -19.00
N ASN A 254 0.59 -15.05 -20.33
CA ASN A 254 0.34 -16.34 -20.98
C ASN A 254 1.51 -17.33 -20.82
N ALA A 255 2.74 -16.85 -20.87
CA ALA A 255 3.93 -17.69 -20.67
C ALA A 255 4.03 -18.18 -19.22
N VAL A 256 3.75 -17.30 -18.26
CA VAL A 256 3.71 -17.65 -16.83
C VAL A 256 2.59 -18.67 -16.55
N TYR A 257 1.40 -18.45 -17.11
CA TYR A 257 0.27 -19.38 -16.97
C TYR A 257 0.60 -20.76 -17.53
N GLY A 258 1.16 -20.84 -18.74
CA GLY A 258 1.56 -22.13 -19.33
C GLY A 258 2.60 -22.87 -18.49
N LEU A 259 3.59 -22.16 -17.95
CA LEU A 259 4.57 -22.76 -17.04
C LEU A 259 3.93 -23.24 -15.73
N ALA A 260 3.01 -22.46 -15.17
CA ALA A 260 2.28 -22.82 -13.95
C ALA A 260 1.44 -24.09 -14.15
N MET A 261 0.70 -24.19 -15.24
CA MET A 261 -0.11 -25.37 -15.57
C MET A 261 0.75 -26.64 -15.69
N LYS A 262 1.89 -26.54 -16.38
CA LYS A 262 2.82 -27.67 -16.50
C LYS A 262 3.37 -28.12 -15.15
N LYS A 263 3.75 -27.16 -14.29
CA LYS A 263 4.24 -27.46 -12.93
C LYS A 263 3.15 -28.01 -12.02
N MET A 264 1.91 -27.54 -12.16
CA MET A 264 0.78 -28.00 -11.35
C MET A 264 0.56 -29.50 -11.54
N ILE A 265 0.48 -29.96 -12.79
CA ILE A 265 0.27 -31.38 -13.11
C ILE A 265 1.40 -32.23 -12.53
N SER A 266 2.67 -31.89 -12.81
CA SER A 266 3.78 -32.70 -12.29
C SER A 266 3.86 -32.70 -10.76
N THR A 267 3.38 -31.63 -10.11
CA THR A 267 3.33 -31.54 -8.65
C THR A 267 2.21 -32.42 -8.10
N GLN A 268 1.03 -32.41 -8.73
CA GLN A 268 -0.09 -33.28 -8.37
C GLN A 268 0.28 -34.76 -8.49
N ASP A 269 0.92 -35.15 -9.60
CA ASP A 269 1.39 -36.52 -9.81
C ASP A 269 2.39 -36.94 -8.73
N ARG A 270 3.31 -36.03 -8.37
CA ARG A 270 4.28 -36.30 -7.30
C ARG A 270 3.60 -36.44 -5.95
N ILE A 271 2.63 -35.58 -5.62
CA ILE A 271 1.86 -35.69 -4.37
C ILE A 271 1.11 -37.01 -4.33
N PHE A 272 0.43 -37.38 -5.41
CA PHE A 272 -0.30 -38.66 -5.51
C PHE A 272 0.63 -39.85 -5.29
N ASN A 273 1.74 -39.92 -6.02
CA ASN A 273 2.69 -41.05 -5.92
C ASN A 273 3.34 -41.16 -4.53
N LEU A 274 3.51 -40.06 -3.81
CA LEU A 274 4.01 -40.07 -2.43
C LEU A 274 2.93 -40.47 -1.42
N ALA A 275 1.69 -40.03 -1.63
CA ALA A 275 0.59 -40.29 -0.71
C ALA A 275 0.00 -41.70 -0.88
N LEU A 276 -0.03 -42.23 -2.10
CA LEU A 276 -0.69 -43.50 -2.42
C LEU A 276 -0.16 -44.69 -1.60
N PRO A 277 1.15 -44.92 -1.45
CA PRO A 277 1.65 -46.05 -0.64
C PRO A 277 1.27 -45.93 0.84
N ILE A 278 1.19 -44.70 1.37
CA ILE A 278 0.77 -44.44 2.75
C ILE A 278 -0.70 -44.78 2.92
N TYR A 279 -1.54 -44.31 1.98
CA TYR A 279 -2.97 -44.61 1.98
C TYR A 279 -3.24 -46.12 1.91
N LEU A 280 -2.56 -46.82 0.99
CA LEU A 280 -2.74 -48.27 0.81
C LEU A 280 -2.35 -49.07 2.05
N LYS A 281 -1.36 -48.63 2.84
CA LYS A 281 -0.97 -49.33 4.08
C LYS A 281 -2.14 -49.51 5.06
N GLU A 282 -3.08 -48.58 5.09
CA GLU A 282 -4.22 -48.60 6.01
C GLU A 282 -5.55 -49.00 5.34
N ASN A 283 -5.59 -49.08 4.01
CA ASN A 283 -6.84 -49.22 3.25
C ASN A 283 -6.78 -50.31 2.16
N ASP A 284 -5.67 -51.01 2.01
CA ASP A 284 -5.54 -52.14 1.09
C ASP A 284 -6.03 -53.41 1.81
N GLU A 285 -7.34 -53.64 1.77
CA GLU A 285 -7.90 -54.93 2.19
C GLU A 285 -7.53 -56.02 1.16
N PRO A 286 -7.11 -57.21 1.60
CA PRO A 286 -6.80 -58.29 0.68
C PRO A 286 -8.07 -58.68 -0.09
N VAL A 287 -7.98 -58.63 -1.41
CA VAL A 287 -9.01 -59.21 -2.29
C VAL A 287 -8.96 -60.73 -2.11
N TRP A 288 -9.90 -61.27 -1.35
CA TRP A 288 -10.13 -62.70 -1.28
C TRP A 288 -10.70 -63.14 -2.63
N LEU A 289 -9.91 -63.90 -3.39
CA LEU A 289 -10.38 -64.58 -4.60
C LEU A 289 -10.97 -65.92 -4.15
N ASP A 290 -12.28 -66.06 -4.33
CA ASP A 290 -13.06 -67.28 -4.09
C ASP A 290 -12.66 -68.42 -5.07
#